data_AF-A0AAV9HWT9-F1
#
_entry.id   AF-A0AAV9HWT9-F1
#
_cell.length_a   1.000
_cell.length_b   1.000
_cell.length_c   1.000
_cell.angle_alpha   90.00
_cell.angle_beta   90.00
_cell.angle_gamma   90.00
#
_symmetry.space_group_name_H-M   'P 1'
#
loop_
_entity.id
_entity.type
_entity.pdbx_description
1 polymer ?
#
loop_
_entity_poly.entity_id
_entity_poly.type
_entity_poly.pdbx_seq_one_letter_code
_entity_poly.pdbx_strand_id
1 'polypeptide(L)'
;MHASSKILPALAVTLMQIASASHVDDGGKHLAQQPILDTLLQTQQPQFDSAKDHGSSSSSDSSCVVSRLTAYEQTQGPVSFSLSESEHPEVPKLSALNSTVWEQWEFDGVSSSGTGSILMGFSRDPSYHFFGQGNLRVEFYMLLDDGTIIQELDYTQESTIITCDDSVTGIWNSSDRVYGFRVPRDMSSAHVWWDTGRERGSLNLSSLTPPYLANGQLWPPSTTNTKTSSSGGGKKQDTTDAAAAATATAGSAVRMAPGLYFNQPIAGGKMAAEVRIGKRKHMRIEGHGGHGRLWAEDGWFNICDGWHIVRGFVGPYTISYWEPVSRIDASVSYFSAQLFKDGELLVGAQIGNPANASSRRTPGGDDGDYVRFTPEFGGDGVSGRLADKSTGRVIEFVSPKRGGKTWRFRHDHVKKMFEMNLGGGKGLTGFVDRVVGGEADTDESHEGTGFSEQVVLPPEIKQWQIWVVYGIGFLGKWKSTVTNFVSSMLV
;
A
#
# COMPACT_ATOMS: atom_id res chain seq x y z
N MET A 1 -31.60 51.53 -17.94
CA MET A 1 -31.26 51.37 -19.38
C MET A 1 -29.95 50.59 -19.46
N HIS A 2 -29.95 49.58 -20.33
CA HIS A 2 -29.04 48.42 -20.37
C HIS A 2 -27.56 48.73 -20.63
N ALA A 3 -26.68 47.95 -20.00
CA ALA A 3 -25.59 47.26 -20.68
C ALA A 3 -25.16 46.03 -19.87
N SER A 4 -25.40 44.85 -20.43
CA SER A 4 -24.96 43.53 -19.97
C SER A 4 -24.13 42.95 -21.11
N SER A 5 -22.91 42.47 -20.82
CA SER A 5 -22.12 41.69 -21.77
C SER A 5 -21.30 40.67 -20.98
N LYS A 6 -21.61 39.41 -21.27
CA LYS A 6 -21.12 38.19 -20.62
C LYS A 6 -19.71 37.85 -21.10
N ILE A 7 -18.86 37.40 -20.18
CA ILE A 7 -17.62 36.66 -20.47
C ILE A 7 -17.84 35.25 -19.92
N LEU A 8 -17.84 34.26 -20.81
CA LEU A 8 -17.79 32.82 -20.51
C LEU A 8 -16.36 32.32 -20.79
N PRO A 9 -15.76 31.47 -19.94
CA PRO A 9 -14.40 31.02 -20.13
C PRO A 9 -14.32 29.76 -21.01
N ALA A 10 -13.29 29.73 -21.86
CA ALA A 10 -12.85 28.59 -22.63
C ALA A 10 -12.22 27.53 -21.72
N LEU A 11 -12.79 26.33 -21.70
CA LEU A 11 -12.24 25.14 -21.07
C LEU A 11 -12.69 23.91 -21.88
N ALA A 12 -12.19 23.87 -23.11
CA ALA A 12 -12.19 22.72 -24.00
C ALA A 12 -10.91 22.85 -24.83
N VAL A 13 -10.29 21.73 -25.19
CA VAL A 13 -8.92 21.59 -25.71
C VAL A 13 -7.90 21.36 -24.59
N THR A 14 -7.76 20.09 -24.17
CA THR A 14 -6.50 19.31 -24.18
C THR A 14 -6.80 17.91 -23.62
N LEU A 15 -7.36 17.03 -24.45
CA LEU A 15 -7.42 15.58 -24.23
C LEU A 15 -7.81 14.93 -25.56
N MET A 16 -6.82 14.73 -26.44
CA MET A 16 -6.97 13.95 -27.68
C MET A 16 -5.66 13.22 -28.01
N GLN A 17 -5.86 12.08 -28.69
CA GLN A 17 -4.91 11.12 -29.26
C GLN A 17 -4.45 10.03 -28.27
N ILE A 18 -4.65 8.72 -28.50
CA ILE A 18 -4.67 7.94 -29.76
C ILE A 18 -5.70 6.79 -29.70
N ALA A 19 -6.42 6.54 -30.80
CA ALA A 19 -7.11 5.28 -31.18
C ALA A 19 -6.37 4.70 -32.42
N SER A 20 -6.39 3.43 -32.84
CA SER A 20 -7.48 2.43 -32.96
C SER A 20 -6.88 1.06 -33.37
N ALA A 21 -7.59 -0.05 -33.11
CA ALA A 21 -7.88 -1.11 -34.09
C ALA A 21 -8.92 -2.11 -33.52
N SER A 22 -9.91 -2.43 -34.34
CA SER A 22 -11.19 -3.08 -34.01
C SER A 22 -11.31 -4.49 -34.59
N HIS A 23 -12.07 -5.38 -33.94
CA HIS A 23 -13.06 -6.23 -34.64
C HIS A 23 -14.12 -6.79 -33.69
N VAL A 24 -15.36 -6.77 -34.17
CA VAL A 24 -16.61 -7.19 -33.53
C VAL A 24 -16.97 -8.58 -34.05
N ASP A 25 -17.48 -9.46 -33.18
CA ASP A 25 -18.56 -10.37 -33.61
C ASP A 25 -19.50 -10.69 -32.43
N ASP A 26 -20.77 -10.82 -32.79
CA ASP A 26 -21.96 -10.76 -31.94
C ASP A 26 -22.55 -12.17 -31.70
N GLY A 27 -23.30 -12.37 -30.61
CA GLY A 27 -24.03 -13.62 -30.40
C GLY A 27 -24.38 -13.94 -28.95
N GLY A 28 -25.50 -13.40 -28.48
CA GLY A 28 -26.07 -13.73 -27.17
C GLY A 28 -26.69 -15.13 -27.09
N LYS A 29 -26.74 -15.67 -25.86
CA LYS A 29 -27.76 -16.61 -25.37
C LYS A 29 -27.71 -16.70 -23.84
N HIS A 30 -28.88 -16.51 -23.21
CA HIS A 30 -29.16 -16.81 -21.80
C HIS A 30 -28.92 -18.30 -21.51
N LEU A 31 -28.20 -18.63 -20.43
CA LEU A 31 -28.22 -19.96 -19.81
C LEU A 31 -27.92 -19.87 -18.30
N ALA A 32 -28.53 -20.81 -17.59
CA ALA A 32 -28.82 -20.82 -16.16
C ALA A 32 -27.61 -20.97 -15.22
N GLN A 33 -27.86 -20.61 -13.96
CA GLN A 33 -26.95 -20.68 -12.82
C GLN A 33 -26.50 -22.12 -12.48
N GLN A 34 -25.16 -22.28 -12.35
CA GLN A 34 -24.35 -23.22 -11.54
C GLN A 34 -24.64 -24.75 -11.60
N PRO A 35 -23.61 -25.61 -11.80
CA PRO A 35 -22.44 -25.74 -10.90
C PRO A 35 -21.10 -25.84 -11.66
N ILE A 36 -20.32 -24.75 -11.68
CA ILE A 36 -18.97 -24.70 -12.29
C ILE A 36 -17.92 -24.15 -11.29
N LEU A 37 -18.38 -23.63 -10.14
CA LEU A 37 -17.52 -22.94 -9.16
C LEU A 37 -16.49 -23.87 -8.50
N ASP A 38 -16.85 -25.13 -8.21
CA ASP A 38 -15.95 -26.10 -7.59
C ASP A 38 -14.91 -26.67 -8.55
N THR A 39 -15.21 -26.70 -9.86
CA THR A 39 -14.28 -27.22 -10.88
C THR A 39 -13.27 -26.14 -11.33
N LEU A 40 -13.64 -24.87 -11.32
CA LEU A 40 -12.72 -23.74 -11.62
C LEU A 40 -11.71 -23.49 -10.50
N LEU A 41 -12.09 -23.72 -9.23
CA LEU A 41 -11.16 -23.58 -8.09
C LEU A 41 -10.05 -24.64 -8.10
N GLN A 42 -10.26 -25.81 -8.73
CA GLN A 42 -9.23 -26.85 -8.87
C GLN A 42 -8.41 -26.77 -10.17
N THR A 43 -8.89 -26.06 -11.20
CA THR A 43 -8.25 -26.07 -12.54
C THR A 43 -7.53 -24.77 -12.93
N GLN A 44 -7.60 -23.71 -12.11
CA GLN A 44 -6.94 -22.43 -12.39
C GLN A 44 -5.99 -21.94 -11.29
N GLN A 45 -5.70 -22.74 -10.27
CA GLN A 45 -4.43 -22.59 -9.56
C GLN A 45 -3.31 -22.81 -10.60
N PRO A 46 -2.30 -21.93 -10.70
CA PRO A 46 -1.09 -22.29 -11.43
C PRO A 46 -0.65 -23.67 -10.92
N GLN A 47 -0.29 -24.58 -11.83
CA GLN A 47 0.29 -25.86 -11.46
C GLN A 47 1.50 -25.58 -10.57
N PHE A 48 1.27 -25.60 -9.26
CA PHE A 48 2.33 -25.73 -8.29
C PHE A 48 2.83 -27.14 -8.48
N ASP A 49 4.06 -27.27 -8.96
CA ASP A 49 4.75 -28.54 -9.01
C ASP A 49 4.65 -29.17 -7.63
N SER A 50 3.78 -30.17 -7.53
CA SER A 50 3.69 -31.03 -6.36
C SER A 50 5.05 -31.73 -6.27
N ALA A 51 5.87 -31.27 -5.32
CA ALA A 51 7.03 -32.00 -4.89
C ALA A 51 6.57 -33.44 -4.61
N LYS A 52 7.18 -34.39 -5.33
CA LYS A 52 6.90 -35.82 -5.16
C LYS A 52 7.16 -36.20 -3.71
N ASP A 53 6.08 -36.44 -2.99
CA ASP A 53 6.12 -36.86 -1.60
C ASP A 53 6.28 -38.38 -1.54
N HIS A 54 7.42 -38.83 -1.01
CA HIS A 54 7.64 -40.21 -0.60
C HIS A 54 7.40 -40.29 0.91
N GLY A 55 6.28 -40.87 1.30
CA GLY A 55 6.15 -41.57 2.58
C GLY A 55 5.43 -40.83 3.70
N SER A 56 4.11 -41.05 3.76
CA SER A 56 3.29 -41.28 4.97
C SER A 56 3.91 -40.87 6.32
N SER A 57 3.50 -39.71 6.84
CA SER A 57 3.41 -39.48 8.29
C SER A 57 2.27 -38.51 8.62
N SER A 58 1.26 -39.04 9.31
CA SER A 58 0.24 -38.35 10.14
C SER A 58 -0.16 -36.92 9.73
N SER A 59 -1.25 -36.79 8.97
CA SER A 59 -1.96 -35.53 8.75
C SER A 59 -2.57 -35.04 10.07
N SER A 60 -1.88 -34.15 10.77
CA SER A 60 -2.56 -33.18 11.62
C SER A 60 -3.42 -32.33 10.68
N ASP A 61 -4.74 -32.42 10.78
CA ASP A 61 -5.66 -31.51 10.08
C ASP A 61 -5.29 -30.08 10.48
N SER A 62 -4.51 -29.40 9.65
CA SER A 62 -4.23 -27.97 9.78
C SER A 62 -5.53 -27.24 9.50
N SER A 63 -6.29 -26.91 10.55
CA SER A 63 -7.57 -26.24 10.40
C SER A 63 -7.33 -24.80 9.96
N CYS A 64 -7.41 -24.55 8.65
CA CYS A 64 -7.33 -23.19 8.13
C CYS A 64 -8.56 -22.36 8.57
N VAL A 65 -8.34 -21.10 8.93
CA VAL A 65 -9.38 -20.12 9.21
C VAL A 65 -9.70 -19.35 7.93
N VAL A 66 -10.98 -19.26 7.57
CA VAL A 66 -11.44 -18.57 6.36
C VAL A 66 -12.25 -17.33 6.72
N SER A 67 -11.85 -16.18 6.19
CA SER A 67 -12.59 -14.92 6.24
C SER A 67 -13.09 -14.57 4.85
N ARG A 68 -14.40 -14.59 4.63
CA ARG A 68 -15.04 -14.32 3.34
C ARG A 68 -15.95 -13.09 3.44
N LEU A 69 -15.96 -12.27 2.41
CA LEU A 69 -16.86 -11.13 2.26
C LEU A 69 -17.36 -11.04 0.82
N THR A 70 -18.63 -10.65 0.65
CA THR A 70 -19.17 -10.27 -0.67
C THR A 70 -19.05 -8.76 -0.90
N ALA A 71 -19.15 -8.34 -2.17
CA ALA A 71 -19.04 -6.94 -2.59
C ALA A 71 -19.91 -5.97 -1.79
N TYR A 72 -21.08 -6.39 -1.33
CA TYR A 72 -22.05 -5.50 -0.67
C TYR A 72 -22.28 -5.83 0.79
N GLU A 73 -21.50 -6.76 1.35
CA GLU A 73 -21.62 -7.14 2.74
C GLU A 73 -21.07 -6.03 3.66
N GLN A 74 -21.95 -5.55 4.55
CA GLN A 74 -21.61 -4.65 5.64
C GLN A 74 -22.46 -5.02 6.85
N THR A 75 -21.92 -4.74 8.03
CA THR A 75 -22.56 -4.90 9.33
C THR A 75 -22.94 -3.54 9.90
N GLN A 76 -23.98 -3.51 10.72
CA GLN A 76 -24.40 -2.31 11.42
C GLN A 76 -23.71 -2.25 12.78
N GLY A 77 -23.23 -1.06 13.15
CA GLY A 77 -22.62 -0.80 14.44
C GLY A 77 -21.09 -0.93 14.47
N PRO A 78 -20.51 -0.97 15.69
CA PRO A 78 -19.07 -1.03 15.87
C PRO A 78 -18.48 -2.35 15.36
N VAL A 79 -17.31 -2.26 14.71
CA VAL A 79 -16.50 -3.42 14.30
C VAL A 79 -15.32 -3.54 15.24
N SER A 80 -15.08 -4.75 15.76
CA SER A 80 -13.85 -5.03 16.49
C SER A 80 -12.69 -5.25 15.51
N PHE A 81 -11.53 -4.70 15.83
CA PHE A 81 -10.30 -5.00 15.14
C PHE A 81 -9.15 -5.27 16.10
N SER A 82 -8.20 -6.09 15.65
CA SER A 82 -7.05 -6.48 16.45
C SER A 82 -5.99 -5.38 16.46
N LEU A 83 -5.52 -5.08 17.67
CA LEU A 83 -4.34 -4.24 17.95
C LEU A 83 -3.19 -5.06 18.52
N SER A 84 -3.28 -6.38 18.41
CA SER A 84 -2.29 -7.29 18.96
C SER A 84 -0.99 -7.22 18.16
N GLU A 85 0.09 -6.93 18.86
CA GLU A 85 1.45 -6.89 18.31
C GLU A 85 2.02 -8.29 18.06
N SER A 86 1.46 -9.31 18.72
CA SER A 86 1.86 -10.72 18.57
C SER A 86 1.05 -11.47 17.52
N GLU A 87 -0.06 -10.89 17.05
CA GLU A 87 -0.83 -11.48 15.97
C GLU A 87 -0.05 -11.39 14.66
N HIS A 88 -0.17 -12.43 13.84
CA HIS A 88 0.53 -12.50 12.56
C HIS A 88 0.16 -11.28 11.67
N PRO A 89 1.14 -10.60 11.05
CA PRO A 89 0.93 -9.40 10.23
C PRO A 89 -0.14 -9.55 9.14
N GLU A 90 -0.11 -10.67 8.41
CA GLU A 90 -0.97 -10.94 7.24
C GLU A 90 -2.46 -11.17 7.52
N VAL A 91 -2.85 -11.56 8.73
CA VAL A 91 -4.23 -12.02 8.96
C VAL A 91 -5.22 -10.85 8.90
N PRO A 92 -6.49 -11.10 8.55
CA PRO A 92 -7.53 -10.07 8.62
C PRO A 92 -7.56 -9.44 10.00
N LYS A 93 -7.59 -8.11 10.06
CA LYS A 93 -7.60 -7.38 11.33
C LYS A 93 -9.02 -7.03 11.76
N LEU A 94 -9.97 -7.05 10.83
CA LEU A 94 -11.36 -6.72 11.06
C LEU A 94 -12.21 -7.98 11.24
N SER A 95 -13.10 -7.99 12.23
CA SER A 95 -14.08 -9.07 12.38
C SER A 95 -15.19 -9.05 11.32
N ALA A 96 -15.47 -7.88 10.76
CA ALA A 96 -16.47 -7.60 9.73
C ALA A 96 -16.16 -6.24 9.06
N LEU A 97 -16.93 -5.84 8.06
CA LEU A 97 -16.92 -4.46 7.56
C LEU A 97 -18.15 -3.70 8.04
N ASN A 98 -18.02 -2.42 8.34
CA ASN A 98 -19.14 -1.48 8.46
C ASN A 98 -18.98 -0.37 7.41
N SER A 99 -19.53 0.83 7.64
CA SER A 99 -19.44 1.94 6.68
C SER A 99 -18.14 2.75 6.76
N THR A 100 -17.27 2.53 7.74
CA THR A 100 -16.08 3.37 8.00
C THR A 100 -14.78 2.58 8.01
N VAL A 101 -14.76 1.39 8.62
CA VAL A 101 -13.51 0.62 8.76
C VAL A 101 -13.08 0.01 7.43
N TRP A 102 -11.77 -0.06 7.22
CA TRP A 102 -11.21 -0.72 6.04
C TRP A 102 -9.89 -1.41 6.35
N GLU A 103 -9.52 -2.36 5.50
CA GLU A 103 -8.24 -3.05 5.54
C GLU A 103 -7.68 -3.28 4.14
N GLN A 104 -6.35 -3.23 4.00
CA GLN A 104 -5.63 -3.35 2.73
C GLN A 104 -4.33 -4.17 2.87
N TRP A 105 -4.04 -4.95 1.84
CA TRP A 105 -2.76 -5.61 1.58
C TRP A 105 -2.15 -4.96 0.35
N GLU A 106 -0.95 -4.40 0.45
CA GLU A 106 -0.31 -3.65 -0.63
C GLU A 106 1.02 -4.27 -1.00
N PHE A 107 1.23 -4.52 -2.28
CA PHE A 107 2.47 -5.05 -2.84
C PHE A 107 3.01 -4.04 -3.85
N ASP A 108 4.27 -3.65 -3.69
CA ASP A 108 4.91 -2.68 -4.56
C ASP A 108 6.24 -3.23 -5.10
N GLY A 109 6.73 -2.61 -6.18
CA GLY A 109 8.03 -2.92 -6.72
C GLY A 109 8.49 -1.90 -7.75
N VAL A 110 9.80 -1.78 -7.89
CA VAL A 110 10.49 -0.95 -8.87
C VAL A 110 11.54 -1.77 -9.60
N SER A 111 11.61 -1.56 -10.91
CA SER A 111 12.60 -2.19 -11.78
C SER A 111 14.02 -1.76 -11.38
N SER A 112 15.01 -2.63 -11.56
CA SER A 112 16.43 -2.29 -11.37
C SER A 112 16.93 -1.20 -12.33
N SER A 113 16.25 -1.00 -13.46
CA SER A 113 16.48 0.10 -14.41
C SER A 113 15.99 1.46 -13.91
N GLY A 114 15.17 1.49 -12.85
CA GLY A 114 14.53 2.71 -12.36
C GLY A 114 13.49 3.31 -13.32
N THR A 115 12.97 2.53 -14.28
CA THR A 115 12.04 3.02 -15.31
C THR A 115 10.66 2.36 -15.31
N GLY A 116 10.53 1.24 -14.59
CA GLY A 116 9.31 0.49 -14.39
C GLY A 116 8.98 0.30 -12.92
N SER A 117 7.71 0.02 -12.64
CA SER A 117 7.17 -0.21 -11.31
C SER A 117 5.85 -0.98 -11.35
N ILE A 118 5.48 -1.53 -10.20
CA ILE A 118 4.20 -2.19 -9.95
C ILE A 118 3.71 -1.80 -8.57
N LEU A 119 2.41 -1.57 -8.44
CA LEU A 119 1.71 -1.40 -7.18
C LEU A 119 0.38 -2.13 -7.30
N MET A 120 0.11 -3.02 -6.36
CA MET A 120 -1.12 -3.79 -6.26
C MET A 120 -1.68 -3.70 -4.84
N GLY A 121 -2.81 -3.03 -4.68
CA GLY A 121 -3.54 -2.93 -3.42
C GLY A 121 -4.79 -3.82 -3.44
N PHE A 122 -4.95 -4.69 -2.45
CA PHE A 122 -6.13 -5.52 -2.24
C PHE A 122 -6.91 -4.98 -1.04
N SER A 123 -8.09 -4.43 -1.27
CA SER A 123 -8.82 -3.70 -0.23
C SER A 123 -10.19 -4.30 0.05
N ARG A 124 -10.52 -4.28 1.34
CA ARG A 124 -11.86 -4.42 1.91
C ARG A 124 -12.20 -3.05 2.50
N ASP A 125 -12.80 -2.20 1.69
CA ASP A 125 -12.94 -0.77 1.92
C ASP A 125 -14.32 -0.23 1.47
N PRO A 126 -15.20 0.15 2.41
CA PRO A 126 -16.53 0.70 2.14
C PRO A 126 -16.50 2.18 1.72
N SER A 127 -15.35 2.85 1.73
CA SER A 127 -15.24 4.31 1.51
C SER A 127 -15.83 4.75 0.16
N TYR A 128 -15.92 3.85 -0.81
CA TYR A 128 -16.45 4.10 -2.15
C TYR A 128 -17.75 3.35 -2.46
N HIS A 129 -18.39 2.74 -1.46
CA HIS A 129 -19.61 1.94 -1.68
C HIS A 129 -20.75 2.75 -2.31
N PHE A 130 -20.75 4.08 -2.15
CA PHE A 130 -21.73 4.99 -2.74
C PHE A 130 -21.75 5.00 -4.29
N PHE A 131 -20.75 4.38 -4.95
CA PHE A 131 -20.80 4.09 -6.40
C PHE A 131 -21.65 2.89 -6.78
N GLY A 132 -22.12 2.10 -5.80
CA GLY A 132 -22.81 0.84 -6.06
C GLY A 132 -21.90 -0.25 -6.65
N GLN A 133 -20.57 -0.08 -6.61
CA GLN A 133 -19.59 -1.07 -7.09
C GLN A 133 -19.17 -2.07 -6.01
N GLY A 134 -19.50 -1.78 -4.74
CA GLY A 134 -19.17 -2.63 -3.60
C GLY A 134 -17.95 -2.15 -2.82
N ASN A 135 -17.56 -2.94 -1.83
CA ASN A 135 -16.53 -2.65 -0.83
C ASN A 135 -15.20 -3.37 -1.13
N LEU A 136 -15.12 -4.12 -2.22
CA LEU A 136 -13.97 -4.98 -2.52
C LEU A 136 -13.26 -4.43 -3.74
N ARG A 137 -12.02 -3.96 -3.55
CA ARG A 137 -11.29 -3.22 -4.57
C ARG A 137 -9.91 -3.82 -4.80
N VAL A 138 -9.49 -3.82 -6.06
CA VAL A 138 -8.09 -4.05 -6.44
C VAL A 138 -7.57 -2.82 -7.16
N GLU A 139 -6.58 -2.17 -6.57
CA GLU A 139 -5.81 -1.07 -7.15
C GLU A 139 -4.62 -1.68 -7.89
N PHE A 140 -4.54 -1.52 -9.21
CA PHE A 140 -3.45 -2.09 -10.00
C PHE A 140 -2.81 -1.03 -10.89
N TYR A 141 -1.62 -0.60 -10.51
CA TYR A 141 -0.81 0.34 -11.26
C TYR A 141 0.48 -0.35 -11.68
N MET A 142 0.80 -0.27 -12.97
CA MET A 142 2.06 -0.79 -13.48
C MET A 142 2.61 0.15 -14.54
N LEU A 143 3.90 0.44 -14.40
CA LEU A 143 4.69 1.10 -15.41
C LEU A 143 5.74 0.10 -15.90
N LEU A 144 5.70 -0.22 -17.17
CA LEU A 144 6.67 -1.11 -17.79
C LEU A 144 7.88 -0.30 -18.29
N ASP A 145 9.04 -0.95 -18.41
CA ASP A 145 10.29 -0.28 -18.84
C ASP A 145 10.19 0.35 -20.23
N ASP A 146 9.35 -0.20 -21.11
CA ASP A 146 9.07 0.37 -22.43
C ASP A 146 8.10 1.56 -22.41
N GLY A 147 7.66 1.98 -21.22
CA GLY A 147 6.71 3.07 -21.01
C GLY A 147 5.24 2.69 -21.07
N THR A 148 4.91 1.41 -21.25
CA THR A 148 3.51 0.96 -21.19
C THR A 148 2.96 1.12 -19.77
N ILE A 149 1.74 1.64 -19.67
CA ILE A 149 1.04 1.88 -18.41
C ILE A 149 -0.16 0.94 -18.33
N ILE A 150 -0.29 0.23 -17.22
CA ILE A 150 -1.51 -0.44 -16.78
C ILE A 150 -2.02 0.34 -15.57
N GLN A 151 -3.27 0.74 -15.61
CA GLN A 151 -3.90 1.47 -14.51
C GLN A 151 -5.35 1.02 -14.42
N GLU A 152 -5.62 0.10 -13.51
CA GLU A 152 -6.93 -0.48 -13.28
C GLU A 152 -7.36 -0.20 -11.84
N LEU A 153 -8.65 0.09 -11.69
CA LEU A 153 -9.33 0.11 -10.42
C LEU A 153 -10.52 -0.84 -10.51
N ASP A 154 -10.33 -2.05 -10.03
CA ASP A 154 -11.30 -3.11 -10.18
C ASP A 154 -12.13 -3.30 -8.92
N TYR A 155 -13.40 -3.62 -9.12
CA TYR A 155 -14.32 -4.00 -8.07
C TYR A 155 -14.70 -5.46 -8.23
N THR A 156 -14.49 -6.27 -7.20
CA THR A 156 -14.74 -7.71 -7.24
C THR A 156 -15.98 -8.12 -6.48
N GLN A 157 -16.57 -9.25 -6.86
CA GLN A 157 -17.80 -9.76 -6.24
C GLN A 157 -17.53 -10.39 -4.87
N GLU A 158 -16.33 -10.92 -4.68
CA GLU A 158 -15.95 -11.67 -3.49
C GLU A 158 -14.49 -11.43 -3.11
N SER A 159 -14.21 -11.46 -1.79
CA SER A 159 -12.89 -11.49 -1.20
C SER A 159 -12.82 -12.63 -0.18
N THR A 160 -11.83 -13.51 -0.32
CA THR A 160 -11.59 -14.62 0.58
C THR A 160 -10.14 -14.58 1.08
N ILE A 161 -9.95 -14.56 2.39
CA ILE A 161 -8.66 -14.73 3.06
C ILE A 161 -8.65 -16.07 3.78
N ILE A 162 -7.65 -16.90 3.46
CA ILE A 162 -7.46 -18.24 4.03
C ILE A 162 -6.16 -18.21 4.84
N THR A 163 -6.27 -18.40 6.15
CA THR A 163 -5.12 -18.45 7.08
C THR A 163 -4.90 -19.89 7.50
N CYS A 164 -3.83 -20.50 7.02
CA CYS A 164 -3.40 -21.84 7.38
C CYS A 164 -2.15 -21.80 8.27
N ASP A 165 -1.68 -22.96 8.73
CA ASP A 165 -0.47 -23.08 9.56
C ASP A 165 0.81 -22.72 8.80
N ASP A 166 0.80 -22.81 7.47
CA ASP A 166 1.96 -22.58 6.60
C ASP A 166 1.93 -21.22 5.89
N SER A 167 0.73 -20.66 5.62
CA SER A 167 0.57 -19.48 4.77
C SER A 167 -0.75 -18.74 4.97
N VAL A 168 -0.78 -17.49 4.51
CA VAL A 168 -1.99 -16.69 4.32
C VAL A 168 -2.20 -16.46 2.83
N THR A 169 -3.40 -16.74 2.35
CA THR A 169 -3.78 -16.59 0.94
C THR A 169 -4.98 -15.66 0.82
N GLY A 170 -4.86 -14.62 0.00
CA GLY A 170 -5.95 -13.70 -0.31
C GLY A 170 -6.41 -13.84 -1.76
N ILE A 171 -7.72 -13.82 -2.01
CA ILE A 171 -8.31 -13.95 -3.34
C ILE A 171 -9.44 -12.93 -3.50
N TRP A 172 -9.35 -12.09 -4.53
CA TRP A 172 -10.40 -11.17 -4.97
C TRP A 172 -10.93 -11.69 -6.30
N ASN A 173 -12.20 -12.08 -6.34
CA ASN A 173 -12.76 -12.86 -7.44
C ASN A 173 -14.08 -12.29 -7.97
N SER A 174 -14.25 -12.42 -9.28
CA SER A 174 -15.45 -12.09 -10.04
C SER A 174 -15.60 -13.09 -11.20
N SER A 175 -16.71 -13.03 -11.94
CA SER A 175 -16.96 -13.95 -13.06
C SER A 175 -15.94 -13.89 -14.20
N ASP A 176 -15.23 -12.77 -14.36
CA ASP A 176 -14.36 -12.48 -15.50
C ASP A 176 -12.92 -12.12 -15.11
N ARG A 177 -12.61 -12.10 -13.81
CA ARG A 177 -11.29 -11.71 -13.29
C ARG A 177 -11.01 -12.31 -11.93
N VAL A 178 -9.75 -12.59 -11.67
CA VAL A 178 -9.24 -13.02 -10.37
C VAL A 178 -7.92 -12.35 -10.08
N TYR A 179 -7.75 -11.93 -8.85
CA TYR A 179 -6.49 -11.46 -8.28
C TYR A 179 -6.25 -12.22 -6.99
N GLY A 180 -4.99 -12.43 -6.64
CA GLY A 180 -4.70 -13.01 -5.35
C GLY A 180 -3.25 -12.90 -4.95
N PHE A 181 -3.00 -13.26 -3.71
CA PHE A 181 -1.66 -13.35 -3.14
C PHE A 181 -1.56 -14.56 -2.22
N ARG A 182 -0.32 -15.02 -2.00
CA ARG A 182 0.04 -16.00 -0.98
C ARG A 182 1.34 -15.56 -0.30
N VAL A 183 1.33 -15.54 1.01
CA VAL A 183 2.48 -15.20 1.87
C VAL A 183 2.68 -16.34 2.88
N PRO A 184 3.85 -17.00 2.93
CA PRO A 184 4.17 -17.99 3.95
C PRO A 184 4.21 -17.33 5.34
N ARG A 185 4.03 -18.13 6.39
CA ARG A 185 3.93 -17.63 7.79
C ARG A 185 5.21 -17.01 8.34
N ASP A 186 6.35 -17.27 7.70
CA ASP A 186 7.62 -16.62 8.01
C ASP A 186 7.82 -15.30 7.24
N MET A 187 6.89 -14.95 6.33
CA MET A 187 6.96 -13.78 5.44
C MET A 187 8.27 -13.72 4.64
N SER A 188 8.90 -14.88 4.38
CA SER A 188 10.14 -14.98 3.59
C SER A 188 9.95 -14.61 2.12
N SER A 189 8.72 -14.65 1.63
CA SER A 189 8.37 -14.34 0.24
C SER A 189 6.91 -13.88 0.12
N ALA A 190 6.53 -13.40 -1.05
CA ALA A 190 5.14 -13.25 -1.44
C ALA A 190 4.98 -13.62 -2.91
N HIS A 191 3.87 -14.27 -3.25
CA HIS A 191 3.48 -14.54 -4.62
C HIS A 191 2.12 -13.91 -4.88
N VAL A 192 2.07 -12.94 -5.78
CA VAL A 192 0.86 -12.24 -6.23
C VAL A 192 0.56 -12.66 -7.66
N TRP A 193 -0.71 -12.85 -8.01
CA TRP A 193 -1.13 -13.20 -9.36
C TRP A 193 -2.41 -12.49 -9.77
N TRP A 194 -2.62 -12.38 -11.07
CA TRP A 194 -3.85 -11.84 -11.65
C TRP A 194 -4.15 -12.47 -13.01
N ASP A 195 -5.45 -12.54 -13.32
CA ASP A 195 -5.99 -12.86 -14.63
C ASP A 195 -7.28 -12.04 -14.83
N THR A 196 -7.27 -11.08 -15.75
CA THR A 196 -8.35 -10.09 -15.97
C THR A 196 -9.02 -10.27 -17.34
N GLY A 197 -8.63 -11.32 -18.08
CA GLY A 197 -8.94 -11.48 -19.50
C GLY A 197 -8.19 -10.51 -20.43
N ARG A 198 -7.76 -9.34 -19.94
CA ARG A 198 -6.93 -8.37 -20.68
C ARG A 198 -5.45 -8.58 -20.40
N GLU A 199 -5.11 -8.71 -19.12
CA GLU A 199 -3.78 -9.02 -18.62
C GLU A 199 -3.79 -10.29 -17.79
N ARG A 200 -2.67 -11.00 -17.83
CA ARG A 200 -2.38 -12.11 -16.92
C ARG A 200 -0.93 -12.00 -16.46
N GLY A 201 -0.68 -12.26 -15.19
CA GLY A 201 0.68 -12.19 -14.70
C GLY A 201 0.83 -12.61 -13.26
N SER A 202 2.05 -12.46 -12.78
CA SER A 202 2.45 -12.73 -11.40
C SER A 202 3.58 -11.82 -10.97
N LEU A 203 3.66 -11.56 -9.68
CA LEU A 203 4.76 -10.89 -8.99
C LEU A 203 5.27 -11.82 -7.89
N ASN A 204 6.55 -12.15 -7.94
CA ASN A 204 7.24 -12.87 -6.87
C ASN A 204 8.12 -11.88 -6.11
N LEU A 205 8.05 -11.92 -4.79
CA LEU A 205 8.87 -11.13 -3.87
C LEU A 205 9.63 -12.09 -2.95
N SER A 206 10.94 -11.94 -2.82
CA SER A 206 11.79 -12.67 -1.88
C SER A 206 12.35 -11.70 -0.86
N SER A 207 11.95 -11.84 0.40
CA SER A 207 12.29 -10.88 1.46
C SER A 207 13.80 -10.83 1.71
N LEU A 208 14.30 -9.61 1.94
CA LEU A 208 15.66 -9.30 2.38
C LEU A 208 15.69 -8.72 3.79
N THR A 209 14.52 -8.49 4.40
CA THR A 209 14.36 -7.80 5.67
C THR A 209 13.41 -8.55 6.59
N PRO A 210 13.62 -8.54 7.91
CA PRO A 210 12.61 -9.05 8.83
C PRO A 210 11.33 -8.17 8.79
N PRO A 211 10.16 -8.75 9.11
CA PRO A 211 8.92 -8.01 9.28
C PRO A 211 9.01 -7.05 10.47
N TYR A 212 8.30 -5.93 10.41
CA TYR A 212 8.28 -4.94 11.50
C TYR A 212 6.90 -4.29 11.68
N LEU A 213 6.67 -3.72 12.86
CA LEU A 213 5.43 -3.03 13.24
C LEU A 213 5.54 -1.51 13.04
N ALA A 214 4.43 -0.76 13.03
CA ALA A 214 4.47 0.70 12.84
C ALA A 214 5.49 1.44 13.71
N ASN A 215 5.80 0.93 14.90
CA ASN A 215 6.83 1.51 15.77
C ASN A 215 8.30 1.18 15.46
N GLY A 216 8.56 0.45 14.38
CA GLY A 216 9.90 0.00 14.00
C GLY A 216 10.40 -1.21 14.80
N GLN A 217 9.61 -1.75 15.73
CA GLN A 217 9.93 -3.00 16.40
C GLN A 217 9.82 -4.17 15.40
N LEU A 218 10.82 -5.05 15.42
CA LEU A 218 10.78 -6.29 14.64
C LEU A 218 9.67 -7.22 15.13
N TRP A 219 9.04 -7.93 14.20
CA TRP A 219 8.05 -8.95 14.50
C TRP A 219 8.66 -10.37 14.38
N PRO A 220 8.30 -11.33 15.24
CA PRO A 220 7.48 -11.15 16.44
C PRO A 220 8.21 -10.30 17.50
N PRO A 221 7.47 -9.51 18.29
CA PRO A 221 8.08 -8.75 19.38
C PRO A 221 8.80 -9.72 20.32
N SER A 222 10.07 -9.45 20.62
CA SER A 222 10.85 -10.30 21.52
C SER A 222 10.12 -10.43 22.86
N THR A 223 9.70 -11.64 23.21
CA THR A 223 9.20 -11.98 24.54
C THR A 223 10.39 -11.95 25.49
N THR A 224 10.89 -10.75 25.79
CA THR A 224 11.83 -10.57 26.88
C THR A 224 11.09 -11.02 28.11
N ASN A 225 11.32 -12.27 28.51
CA ASN A 225 10.94 -12.79 29.81
C ASN A 225 11.61 -11.86 30.80
N THR A 226 10.87 -10.87 31.28
CA THR A 226 11.15 -10.12 32.50
C THR A 226 11.01 -11.12 33.64
N LYS A 227 11.94 -12.09 33.71
CA LYS A 227 12.38 -12.66 34.96
C LYS A 227 13.14 -11.53 35.66
N THR A 228 12.38 -10.60 36.21
CA THR A 228 12.84 -9.82 37.35
C THR A 228 13.28 -10.85 38.37
N SER A 229 14.60 -11.00 38.49
CA SER A 229 15.26 -11.62 39.62
C SER A 229 14.81 -10.87 40.88
N SER A 230 13.73 -11.33 41.50
CA SER A 230 13.29 -10.90 42.82
C SER A 230 14.17 -11.54 43.88
N SER A 231 15.44 -11.16 43.90
CA SER A 231 16.27 -11.24 45.09
C SER A 231 16.17 -9.90 45.82
N GLY A 232 15.23 -9.80 46.75
CA GLY A 232 15.09 -8.61 47.60
C GLY A 232 13.75 -8.56 48.31
N GLY A 233 13.69 -9.10 49.53
CA GLY A 233 12.53 -8.99 50.39
C GLY A 233 12.20 -7.52 50.71
N GLY A 234 10.95 -7.13 50.47
CA GLY A 234 10.44 -5.80 50.80
C GLY A 234 8.91 -5.76 50.69
N LYS A 235 8.27 -5.65 51.86
CA LYS A 235 6.85 -5.34 52.18
C LYS A 235 5.84 -5.24 51.01
N LYS A 236 4.80 -6.08 51.11
CA LYS A 236 3.48 -5.90 50.46
C LYS A 236 2.96 -4.48 50.70
N GLN A 237 2.76 -3.74 49.62
CA GLN A 237 1.92 -2.56 49.59
C GLN A 237 0.92 -2.73 48.45
N ASP A 238 -0.36 -2.81 48.83
CA ASP A 238 -1.49 -2.91 47.92
C ASP A 238 -1.63 -1.60 47.13
N THR A 239 -1.40 -1.65 45.83
CA THR A 239 -1.89 -0.65 44.86
C THR A 239 -2.33 -1.35 43.59
N THR A 240 -3.53 -1.95 43.62
CA THR A 240 -4.35 -2.12 42.43
C THR A 240 -4.76 -0.75 41.91
N ASP A 241 -4.84 -0.60 40.59
CA ASP A 241 -5.38 0.55 39.82
C ASP A 241 -4.38 1.50 39.14
N ALA A 242 -3.06 1.35 39.33
CA ALA A 242 -2.07 2.17 38.60
C ALA A 242 -1.49 1.50 37.34
N ALA A 243 -1.63 0.18 37.18
CA ALA A 243 -1.04 -0.57 36.07
C ALA A 243 -1.91 -0.61 34.78
N ALA A 244 -3.18 -0.21 34.86
CA ALA A 244 -4.07 -0.14 33.70
C ALA A 244 -4.08 1.24 33.01
N ALA A 245 -3.64 2.29 33.70
CA ALA A 245 -3.61 3.66 33.17
C ALA A 245 -2.26 4.02 32.51
N ALA A 246 -1.17 3.33 32.87
CA ALA A 246 0.16 3.54 32.26
C ALA A 246 0.32 2.87 30.88
N THR A 247 -0.58 1.95 30.52
CA THR A 247 -0.62 1.25 29.22
C THR A 247 -1.46 1.98 28.17
N ALA A 248 -2.13 3.07 28.54
CA ALA A 248 -2.95 3.88 27.62
C ALA A 248 -2.16 4.99 26.91
N THR A 249 -0.88 5.20 27.26
CA THR A 249 -0.04 6.27 26.68
C THR A 249 1.12 5.76 25.82
N ALA A 250 1.38 4.44 25.83
CA ALA A 250 2.16 3.77 24.80
C ALA A 250 1.16 3.26 23.76
N GLY A 251 1.02 3.96 22.63
CA GLY A 251 0.19 3.46 21.54
C GLY A 251 0.63 2.06 21.15
N SER A 252 -0.32 1.17 20.86
CA SER A 252 -0.05 -0.18 20.32
C SER A 252 1.02 -0.09 19.22
N ALA A 253 2.00 -1.00 19.20
CA ALA A 253 3.13 -0.99 18.26
C ALA A 253 2.72 -1.00 16.79
N VAL A 254 1.47 -1.41 16.49
CA VAL A 254 0.88 -1.36 15.15
C VAL A 254 0.19 -0.03 14.81
N ARG A 255 0.03 0.88 15.77
CA ARG A 255 -0.60 2.18 15.54
C ARG A 255 0.39 3.12 14.84
N MET A 256 -0.01 3.59 13.67
CA MET A 256 0.74 4.54 12.87
C MET A 256 0.36 5.98 13.23
N ALA A 257 -0.95 6.27 13.20
CA ALA A 257 -1.53 7.57 13.52
C ALA A 257 -2.90 7.36 14.21
N PRO A 258 -3.60 8.39 14.71
CA PRO A 258 -4.97 8.24 15.18
C PRO A 258 -5.86 7.64 14.09
N GLY A 259 -6.54 6.53 14.42
CA GLY A 259 -7.42 5.81 13.49
C GLY A 259 -6.71 5.03 12.37
N LEU A 260 -5.37 5.02 12.31
CA LEU A 260 -4.58 4.36 11.25
C LEU A 260 -3.55 3.41 11.83
N TYR A 261 -3.51 2.20 11.29
CA TYR A 261 -2.67 1.11 11.75
C TYR A 261 -1.90 0.48 10.60
N PHE A 262 -0.71 -0.02 10.92
CA PHE A 262 0.25 -0.47 9.93
C PHE A 262 1.18 -1.54 10.50
N ASN A 263 1.53 -2.48 9.65
CA ASN A 263 2.73 -3.28 9.79
C ASN A 263 3.30 -3.55 8.39
N GLN A 264 4.56 -3.97 8.34
CA GLN A 264 5.27 -4.23 7.11
C GLN A 264 5.82 -5.66 7.15
N PRO A 265 5.07 -6.63 6.60
CA PRO A 265 5.51 -8.02 6.45
C PRO A 265 6.84 -8.16 5.70
N ILE A 266 7.02 -7.40 4.62
CA ILE A 266 8.25 -7.38 3.83
C ILE A 266 8.64 -5.92 3.56
N ALA A 267 9.62 -5.40 4.29
CA ALA A 267 10.11 -4.03 4.10
C ALA A 267 10.87 -3.85 2.80
N GLY A 268 11.61 -4.88 2.41
CA GLY A 268 12.31 -4.91 1.15
C GLY A 268 12.60 -6.33 0.73
N GLY A 269 12.45 -6.60 -0.56
CA GLY A 269 12.73 -7.90 -1.15
C GLY A 269 13.16 -7.77 -2.60
N LYS A 270 13.82 -8.79 -3.13
CA LYS A 270 14.03 -8.93 -4.57
C LYS A 270 12.70 -9.28 -5.21
N MET A 271 12.35 -8.60 -6.30
CA MET A 271 11.09 -8.82 -6.98
C MET A 271 11.31 -9.24 -8.44
N ALA A 272 10.40 -10.06 -8.94
CA ALA A 272 10.28 -10.40 -10.35
C ALA A 272 8.80 -10.46 -10.74
N ALA A 273 8.39 -9.62 -11.68
CA ALA A 273 7.05 -9.61 -12.24
C ALA A 273 7.06 -10.15 -13.67
N GLU A 274 6.11 -11.02 -14.01
CA GLU A 274 5.87 -11.50 -15.36
C GLU A 274 4.47 -11.08 -15.81
N VAL A 275 4.37 -10.49 -17.00
CA VAL A 275 3.14 -9.85 -17.46
C VAL A 275 2.87 -10.21 -18.90
N ARG A 276 1.67 -10.68 -19.18
CA ARG A 276 1.14 -10.94 -20.52
C ARG A 276 0.00 -9.98 -20.78
N ILE A 277 0.11 -9.19 -21.85
CA ILE A 277 -0.94 -8.26 -22.30
C ILE A 277 -1.44 -8.78 -23.65
N GLY A 278 -2.69 -9.27 -23.65
CA GLY A 278 -3.26 -9.98 -24.79
C GLY A 278 -2.39 -11.18 -25.24
N LYS A 279 -2.40 -11.46 -26.56
CA LYS A 279 -1.68 -12.63 -27.13
C LYS A 279 -0.23 -12.37 -27.52
N ARG A 280 0.18 -11.10 -27.63
CA ARG A 280 1.41 -10.72 -28.34
C ARG A 280 2.50 -10.17 -27.43
N LYS A 281 2.13 -9.60 -26.28
CA LYS A 281 3.07 -8.89 -25.42
C LYS A 281 3.31 -9.69 -24.16
N HIS A 282 4.56 -10.07 -23.95
CA HIS A 282 5.05 -10.71 -22.73
C HIS A 282 6.25 -9.89 -22.24
N MET A 283 6.26 -9.55 -20.96
CA MET A 283 7.28 -8.72 -20.34
C MET A 283 7.65 -9.27 -18.99
N ARG A 284 8.90 -9.01 -18.59
CA ARG A 284 9.42 -9.32 -17.28
C ARG A 284 10.06 -8.06 -16.70
N ILE A 285 9.75 -7.76 -15.44
CA ILE A 285 10.41 -6.71 -14.66
C ILE A 285 11.14 -7.40 -13.51
N GLU A 286 12.39 -7.04 -13.28
CA GLU A 286 13.17 -7.47 -12.12
C GLU A 286 13.68 -6.25 -11.35
N GLY A 287 13.83 -6.39 -10.03
CA GLY A 287 14.29 -5.30 -9.19
C GLY A 287 13.96 -5.56 -7.73
N HIS A 288 13.40 -4.57 -7.05
CA HIS A 288 13.11 -4.66 -5.63
C HIS A 288 11.72 -4.13 -5.30
N GLY A 289 11.14 -4.59 -4.19
CA GLY A 289 9.80 -4.21 -3.79
C GLY A 289 9.51 -4.52 -2.33
N GLY A 290 8.28 -4.32 -1.91
CA GLY A 290 7.84 -4.60 -0.55
C GLY A 290 6.39 -5.07 -0.48
N HIS A 291 6.00 -5.43 0.73
CA HIS A 291 4.63 -5.74 1.08
C HIS A 291 4.26 -5.10 2.41
N GLY A 292 3.24 -4.23 2.39
CA GLY A 292 2.68 -3.54 3.54
C GLY A 292 1.24 -3.97 3.85
N ARG A 293 0.85 -3.83 5.11
CA ARG A 293 -0.50 -4.16 5.60
C ARG A 293 -1.08 -2.99 6.40
N LEU A 294 -2.26 -2.56 5.99
CA LEU A 294 -2.91 -1.36 6.53
C LEU A 294 -4.33 -1.66 7.00
N TRP A 295 -4.78 -1.03 8.07
CA TRP A 295 -6.18 -0.99 8.44
C TRP A 295 -6.50 0.29 9.20
N ALA A 296 -7.76 0.68 9.20
CA ALA A 296 -8.17 1.93 9.80
C ALA A 296 -9.61 1.90 10.34
N GLU A 297 -9.88 2.86 11.21
CA GLU A 297 -11.18 3.07 11.85
C GLU A 297 -12.17 3.83 10.95
N ASP A 298 -11.65 4.61 10.01
CA ASP A 298 -12.43 5.47 9.12
C ASP A 298 -11.70 5.66 7.78
N GLY A 299 -12.40 6.21 6.78
CA GLY A 299 -11.86 6.45 5.45
C GLY A 299 -10.71 7.46 5.45
N TRP A 300 -9.84 7.39 4.43
CA TRP A 300 -8.65 8.24 4.30
C TRP A 300 -8.92 9.74 4.51
N PHE A 301 -10.04 10.25 3.98
CA PHE A 301 -10.44 11.66 4.10
C PHE A 301 -10.93 12.02 5.51
N ASN A 302 -11.19 11.07 6.40
CA ASN A 302 -11.55 11.42 7.78
C ASN A 302 -10.33 11.39 8.69
N ILE A 303 -9.31 10.57 8.35
CA ILE A 303 -8.15 10.34 9.20
C ILE A 303 -6.89 11.12 8.78
N CYS A 304 -6.72 11.45 7.49
CA CYS A 304 -5.49 12.05 6.96
C CYS A 304 -5.72 13.31 6.11
N ASP A 305 -4.80 14.26 6.24
CA ASP A 305 -4.66 15.40 5.31
C ASP A 305 -3.75 15.09 4.12
N GLY A 306 -2.97 14.02 4.21
CA GLY A 306 -2.00 13.61 3.21
C GLY A 306 -1.00 12.63 3.79
N TRP A 307 -0.06 12.20 2.96
CA TRP A 307 1.06 11.38 3.39
C TRP A 307 2.22 11.41 2.39
N HIS A 308 3.38 10.98 2.88
CA HIS A 308 4.54 10.66 2.06
C HIS A 308 4.97 9.22 2.35
N ILE A 309 5.07 8.40 1.30
CA ILE A 309 5.61 7.03 1.38
C ILE A 309 6.89 7.00 0.56
N VAL A 310 7.91 6.30 1.06
CA VAL A 310 9.15 6.05 0.33
C VAL A 310 9.64 4.63 0.62
N ARG A 311 9.94 3.90 -0.44
CA ARG A 311 10.72 2.66 -0.38
C ARG A 311 11.98 2.84 -1.22
N GLY A 312 13.15 2.56 -0.67
CA GLY A 312 14.43 2.76 -1.37
C GLY A 312 15.35 1.56 -1.23
N PHE A 313 16.13 1.28 -2.28
CA PHE A 313 17.09 0.19 -2.35
C PHE A 313 18.40 0.75 -2.90
N VAL A 314 19.43 0.85 -2.06
CA VAL A 314 20.66 1.60 -2.39
C VAL A 314 21.88 0.92 -1.77
N GLY A 315 22.68 0.25 -2.61
CA GLY A 315 23.79 -0.58 -2.13
C GLY A 315 23.33 -1.63 -1.10
N PRO A 316 23.90 -1.68 0.11
CA PRO A 316 23.48 -2.59 1.17
C PRO A 316 22.21 -2.14 1.90
N TYR A 317 21.68 -0.94 1.61
CA TYR A 317 20.60 -0.33 2.37
C TYR A 317 19.22 -0.61 1.78
N THR A 318 18.26 -0.87 2.67
CA THR A 318 16.82 -0.86 2.36
C THR A 318 16.15 0.19 3.24
N ILE A 319 15.36 1.06 2.61
CA ILE A 319 14.64 2.18 3.23
C ILE A 319 13.14 1.87 3.16
N SER A 320 12.46 1.98 4.29
CA SER A 320 11.00 2.00 4.36
C SER A 320 10.59 3.23 5.19
N TYR A 321 9.80 4.12 4.61
CA TYR A 321 9.40 5.37 5.24
C TYR A 321 7.93 5.63 4.96
N TRP A 322 7.20 6.01 5.99
CA TRP A 322 5.86 6.56 5.86
C TRP A 322 5.65 7.69 6.87
N GLU A 323 5.14 8.81 6.37
CA GLU A 323 4.67 9.95 7.13
C GLU A 323 3.22 10.29 6.75
N PRO A 324 2.21 9.82 7.51
CA PRO A 324 0.86 10.34 7.41
C PRO A 324 0.70 11.62 8.22
N VAL A 325 -0.02 12.58 7.62
CA VAL A 325 -0.41 13.84 8.26
C VAL A 325 -1.83 13.66 8.80
N SER A 326 -1.99 13.61 10.11
CA SER A 326 -3.26 13.29 10.78
C SER A 326 -4.25 14.44 10.69
N ARG A 327 -5.43 14.19 10.14
CA ARG A 327 -6.55 15.14 10.19
C ARG A 327 -7.19 15.22 11.57
N ILE A 328 -7.23 14.08 12.28
CA ILE A 328 -7.83 13.97 13.62
C ILE A 328 -7.05 14.81 14.65
N ASP A 329 -5.73 14.89 14.49
CA ASP A 329 -4.83 15.60 15.39
C ASP A 329 -4.28 16.88 14.74
N ALA A 330 -5.17 17.67 14.12
CA ALA A 330 -4.87 19.01 13.62
C ALA A 330 -3.61 19.10 12.72
N SER A 331 -3.51 18.21 11.74
CA SER A 331 -2.42 18.11 10.77
C SER A 331 -1.05 17.76 11.38
N VAL A 332 -1.02 17.05 12.52
CA VAL A 332 0.22 16.50 13.09
C VAL A 332 0.73 15.34 12.24
N SER A 333 2.02 15.37 11.85
CA SER A 333 2.72 14.26 11.21
C SER A 333 3.05 13.15 12.20
N TYR A 334 2.83 11.92 11.77
CA TYR A 334 3.28 10.69 12.44
C TYR A 334 4.30 9.99 11.56
N PHE A 335 5.15 9.12 12.12
CA PHE A 335 6.26 8.53 11.37
C PHE A 335 6.40 7.03 11.64
N SER A 336 6.75 6.29 10.60
CA SER A 336 7.34 4.97 10.68
C SER A 336 8.45 4.92 9.64
N ALA A 337 9.69 4.93 10.11
CA ALA A 337 10.86 4.98 9.26
C ALA A 337 11.89 3.94 9.71
N GLN A 338 12.27 3.06 8.79
CA GLN A 338 13.20 1.97 9.04
C GLN A 338 14.29 1.97 7.98
N LEU A 339 15.53 1.88 8.45
CA LEU A 339 16.71 1.70 7.64
C LEU A 339 17.31 0.35 7.98
N PHE A 340 17.46 -0.51 6.98
CA PHE A 340 18.18 -1.76 7.08
C PHE A 340 19.52 -1.65 6.37
N LYS A 341 20.54 -2.35 6.85
CA LYS A 341 21.81 -2.58 6.15
C LYS A 341 22.08 -4.08 6.15
N ASP A 342 22.26 -4.65 4.95
CA ASP A 342 22.46 -6.09 4.77
C ASP A 342 21.36 -6.96 5.42
N GLY A 343 20.12 -6.46 5.39
CA GLY A 343 18.94 -7.10 5.97
C GLY A 343 18.76 -6.92 7.48
N GLU A 344 19.74 -6.34 8.18
CA GLU A 344 19.64 -6.05 9.61
C GLU A 344 19.09 -4.65 9.88
N LEU A 345 18.19 -4.51 10.85
CA LEU A 345 17.62 -3.22 11.23
C LEU A 345 18.71 -2.31 11.85
N LEU A 346 19.05 -1.24 11.14
CA LEU A 346 20.07 -0.28 11.55
C LEU A 346 19.46 0.85 12.40
N VAL A 347 18.36 1.42 11.92
CA VAL A 347 17.60 2.54 12.55
C VAL A 347 16.10 2.25 12.44
N GLY A 348 15.37 2.43 13.53
CA GLY A 348 13.91 2.38 13.56
C GLY A 348 13.36 3.59 14.31
N ALA A 349 12.63 4.46 13.60
CA ALA A 349 12.20 5.76 14.09
C ALA A 349 10.69 5.95 13.96
N GLN A 350 10.07 6.46 15.03
CA GLN A 350 8.70 7.02 15.03
C GLN A 350 8.68 8.53 15.21
N ILE A 351 9.85 9.14 15.16
CA ILE A 351 10.06 10.53 15.51
C ILE A 351 10.58 11.22 14.27
N GLY A 352 9.88 12.28 13.85
CA GLY A 352 10.36 13.19 12.82
C GLY A 352 11.47 14.10 13.33
N ASN A 353 11.67 15.25 12.68
CA ASN A 353 12.69 16.21 13.11
C ASN A 353 12.41 16.71 14.56
N PRO A 354 13.30 16.46 15.54
CA PRO A 354 13.07 16.83 16.94
C PRO A 354 12.83 18.33 17.15
N ALA A 355 13.41 19.19 16.29
CA ALA A 355 13.20 20.64 16.37
C ALA A 355 11.73 21.06 16.14
N ASN A 356 10.95 20.21 15.46
CA ASN A 356 9.54 20.44 15.17
C ASN A 356 8.59 19.71 16.14
N ALA A 357 9.13 18.86 17.03
CA ALA A 357 8.35 18.16 18.05
C ALA A 357 7.94 19.17 19.13
N SER A 358 6.79 19.81 18.94
CA SER A 358 6.20 20.70 19.93
C SER A 358 5.80 19.90 21.18
N SER A 359 6.67 19.92 22.20
CA SER A 359 6.45 19.55 23.63
C SER A 359 5.80 18.22 24.02
N ARG A 360 5.34 17.38 23.08
CA ARG A 360 4.82 16.04 23.39
C ARG A 360 6.00 15.10 23.61
N ARG A 361 6.18 14.66 24.85
CA ARG A 361 7.10 13.60 25.25
C ARG A 361 7.04 12.46 24.24
N THR A 362 8.13 12.31 23.51
CA THR A 362 8.37 11.16 22.65
C THR A 362 8.55 9.92 23.52
N PRO A 363 7.91 8.79 23.19
CA PRO A 363 8.29 7.50 23.74
C PRO A 363 9.77 7.26 23.37
N GLY A 364 10.67 7.32 24.35
CA GLY A 364 12.12 7.08 24.13
C GLY A 364 13.09 8.11 24.70
N GLY A 365 12.62 9.27 25.18
CA GLY A 365 13.50 10.32 25.70
C GLY A 365 14.34 11.01 24.59
N ASP A 366 15.29 11.86 25.00
CA ASP A 366 16.14 12.65 24.07
C ASP A 366 17.12 11.80 23.23
N ASP A 367 17.17 10.48 23.47
CA ASP A 367 18.14 9.54 22.87
C ASP A 367 17.53 8.64 21.78
N GLY A 368 16.26 8.83 21.42
CA GLY A 368 15.56 8.03 20.41
C GLY A 368 16.09 8.24 18.99
N ASP A 369 16.07 7.17 18.18
CA ASP A 369 16.29 7.26 16.73
C ASP A 369 15.21 8.16 16.10
N TYR A 370 15.60 9.01 15.15
CA TYR A 370 14.68 9.91 14.46
C TYR A 370 14.99 10.00 12.96
N VAL A 371 14.01 10.50 12.20
CA VAL A 371 14.11 10.73 10.77
C VAL A 371 13.89 12.20 10.42
N ARG A 372 14.64 12.72 9.44
CA ARG A 372 14.36 14.02 8.82
C ARG A 372 13.95 13.79 7.38
N PHE A 373 12.88 14.47 6.99
CA PHE A 373 12.36 14.47 5.63
C PHE A 373 12.43 15.89 5.09
N THR A 374 13.16 16.08 3.99
CA THR A 374 13.34 17.40 3.37
C THR A 374 12.95 17.34 1.90
N PRO A 375 11.86 17.99 1.46
CA PRO A 375 11.51 18.05 0.04
C PRO A 375 12.51 18.89 -0.75
N GLU A 376 12.77 18.50 -2.00
CA GLU A 376 13.61 19.24 -2.95
C GLU A 376 12.76 19.80 -4.10
N PHE A 377 13.00 21.05 -4.53
CA PHE A 377 12.16 21.74 -5.54
C PHE A 377 12.92 22.19 -6.80
N GLY A 378 14.22 21.92 -6.88
CA GLY A 378 15.08 22.42 -7.96
C GLY A 378 16.13 21.43 -8.46
N GLY A 379 16.03 20.17 -8.05
CA GLY A 379 16.87 19.09 -8.58
C GLY A 379 16.44 18.64 -9.98
N ASP A 380 17.22 17.73 -10.57
CA ASP A 380 16.99 17.18 -11.92
C ASP A 380 15.75 16.27 -12.03
N GLY A 381 15.09 15.96 -10.91
CA GLY A 381 13.92 15.10 -10.88
C GLY A 381 12.66 15.74 -11.47
N VAL A 382 11.70 14.89 -11.82
CA VAL A 382 10.39 15.31 -12.35
C VAL A 382 9.42 15.70 -11.22
N SER A 383 8.53 16.64 -11.50
CA SER A 383 7.51 17.10 -10.55
C SER A 383 6.09 16.63 -10.92
N GLY A 384 5.25 16.51 -9.91
CA GLY A 384 3.81 16.32 -10.06
C GLY A 384 3.07 17.58 -10.54
N ARG A 385 1.85 17.39 -11.03
CA ARG A 385 0.93 18.49 -11.39
C ARG A 385 0.07 18.93 -10.22
N LEU A 386 0.15 18.25 -9.08
CA LEU A 386 -0.65 18.50 -7.88
C LEU A 386 0.04 19.46 -6.90
N ALA A 387 -0.49 19.59 -5.68
CA ALA A 387 -0.12 20.59 -4.71
C ALA A 387 1.35 20.50 -4.27
N ASP A 388 1.85 19.27 -4.06
CA ASP A 388 3.26 19.02 -3.82
C ASP A 388 4.03 19.10 -5.16
N LYS A 389 4.97 20.03 -5.23
CA LYS A 389 5.80 20.32 -6.40
C LYS A 389 7.23 19.82 -6.26
N SER A 390 7.53 19.07 -5.23
CA SER A 390 8.88 18.54 -5.05
C SER A 390 9.30 17.69 -6.26
N THR A 391 10.57 17.83 -6.64
CA THR A 391 11.25 17.04 -7.68
C THR A 391 12.04 15.87 -7.09
N GLY A 392 12.06 15.79 -5.76
CA GLY A 392 12.78 14.79 -5.00
C GLY A 392 12.69 15.10 -3.52
N ARG A 393 13.50 14.39 -2.73
CA ARG A 393 13.53 14.50 -1.28
C ARG A 393 14.85 13.98 -0.74
N VAL A 394 15.21 14.45 0.45
CA VAL A 394 16.27 13.88 1.26
C VAL A 394 15.68 13.27 2.52
N ILE A 395 16.04 12.01 2.78
CA ILE A 395 15.73 11.31 4.01
C ILE A 395 17.03 11.13 4.80
N GLU A 396 17.04 11.60 6.05
CA GLU A 396 18.15 11.41 6.97
C GLU A 396 17.70 10.58 8.16
N PHE A 397 18.33 9.42 8.35
CA PHE A 397 18.18 8.60 9.54
C PHE A 397 19.26 8.98 10.54
N VAL A 398 18.90 9.29 11.78
CA VAL A 398 19.85 9.65 12.83
C VAL A 398 19.67 8.75 14.04
N SER A 399 20.77 8.24 14.58
CA SER A 399 20.77 7.35 15.72
C SER A 399 21.67 7.86 16.85
N PRO A 400 21.11 8.56 17.86
CA PRO A 400 21.86 9.02 19.03
C PRO A 400 22.56 7.86 19.76
N LYS A 401 21.87 6.72 19.93
CA LYS A 401 22.41 5.50 20.55
C LYS A 401 23.63 4.91 19.81
N ARG A 402 23.83 5.27 18.54
CA ARG A 402 25.00 4.86 17.73
C ARG A 402 26.03 5.99 17.64
N GLY A 403 26.15 6.82 18.68
CA GLY A 403 27.11 7.93 18.70
C GLY A 403 26.72 9.11 17.81
N GLY A 404 25.43 9.29 17.54
CA GLY A 404 24.93 10.35 16.67
C GLY A 404 25.16 10.12 15.17
N LYS A 405 25.45 8.87 14.77
CA LYS A 405 25.61 8.50 13.35
C LYS A 405 24.37 8.89 12.54
N THR A 406 24.63 9.31 11.31
CA THR A 406 23.62 9.76 10.36
C THR A 406 23.78 8.99 9.04
N TRP A 407 22.66 8.60 8.43
CA TRP A 407 22.62 8.07 7.06
C TRP A 407 21.73 8.96 6.23
N ARG A 408 22.22 9.41 5.08
CA ARG A 408 21.56 10.42 4.24
C ARG A 408 21.34 9.86 2.85
N PHE A 409 20.10 9.90 2.40
CA PHE A 409 19.69 9.41 1.08
C PHE A 409 18.90 10.48 0.34
N ARG A 410 19.36 10.83 -0.85
CA ARG A 410 18.64 11.68 -1.79
C ARG A 410 17.86 10.80 -2.76
N HIS A 411 16.58 11.11 -2.91
CA HIS A 411 15.65 10.48 -3.83
C HIS A 411 15.25 11.50 -4.89
N ASP A 412 15.76 11.35 -6.10
CA ASP A 412 15.35 12.17 -7.24
C ASP A 412 14.18 11.48 -7.94
N HIS A 413 13.05 12.16 -8.14
CA HIS A 413 11.92 11.60 -8.89
C HIS A 413 12.34 11.41 -10.36
N VAL A 414 12.36 10.18 -10.87
CA VAL A 414 12.78 9.90 -12.26
C VAL A 414 11.58 9.92 -13.19
N LYS A 415 10.50 9.25 -12.80
CA LYS A 415 9.35 9.05 -13.67
C LYS A 415 8.07 8.94 -12.85
N LYS A 416 7.02 9.56 -13.36
CA LYS A 416 5.69 9.49 -12.75
C LYS A 416 5.07 8.12 -13.06
N MET A 417 4.71 7.38 -12.03
CA MET A 417 4.02 6.10 -12.12
C MET A 417 2.52 6.30 -12.31
N PHE A 418 1.92 7.11 -11.45
CA PHE A 418 0.52 7.49 -11.53
C PHE A 418 0.32 8.90 -10.96
N GLU A 419 -0.79 9.53 -11.35
CA GLU A 419 -1.23 10.80 -10.77
C GLU A 419 -2.74 10.87 -10.79
N MET A 420 -3.33 11.11 -9.63
CA MET A 420 -4.77 11.24 -9.50
C MET A 420 -5.11 12.55 -8.81
N ASN A 421 -5.79 13.41 -9.56
CA ASN A 421 -6.34 14.67 -9.06
C ASN A 421 -7.66 14.41 -8.33
N LEU A 422 -7.72 14.82 -7.07
CA LEU A 422 -8.89 14.70 -6.19
C LEU A 422 -9.64 16.03 -5.99
N GLY A 423 -9.24 17.09 -6.72
CA GLY A 423 -9.85 18.41 -6.70
C GLY A 423 -8.95 19.48 -6.10
N GLY A 424 -9.11 20.73 -6.54
CA GLY A 424 -8.35 21.88 -5.98
C GLY A 424 -6.84 21.79 -6.17
N GLY A 425 -6.36 21.04 -7.16
CA GLY A 425 -4.93 20.76 -7.36
C GLY A 425 -4.36 19.76 -6.35
N LYS A 426 -5.18 19.18 -5.48
CA LYS A 426 -4.80 18.17 -4.49
C LYS A 426 -5.05 16.77 -5.02
N GLY A 427 -4.41 15.77 -4.43
CA GLY A 427 -4.51 14.37 -4.80
C GLY A 427 -3.22 13.63 -4.49
N LEU A 428 -2.93 12.59 -5.27
CA LEU A 428 -1.77 11.72 -5.10
C LEU A 428 -0.95 11.58 -6.37
N THR A 429 0.37 11.54 -6.19
CA THR A 429 1.33 11.25 -7.25
C THR A 429 2.33 10.20 -6.77
N GLY A 430 2.50 9.14 -7.56
CA GLY A 430 3.51 8.11 -7.35
C GLY A 430 4.67 8.26 -8.33
N PHE A 431 5.88 7.98 -7.89
CA PHE A 431 7.11 8.09 -8.68
C PHE A 431 7.97 6.85 -8.55
N VAL A 432 8.73 6.58 -9.62
CA VAL A 432 9.97 5.83 -9.53
C VAL A 432 11.09 6.82 -9.28
N ASP A 433 11.97 6.48 -8.34
CA ASP A 433 13.04 7.33 -7.84
C ASP A 433 14.41 6.74 -8.17
N ARG A 434 15.38 7.63 -8.34
CA ARG A 434 16.81 7.33 -8.26
C ARG A 434 17.27 7.69 -6.85
N VAL A 435 17.92 6.75 -6.18
CA VAL A 435 18.32 6.90 -4.78
C VAL A 435 19.83 6.92 -4.69
N VAL A 436 20.40 7.96 -4.07
CA VAL A 436 21.85 8.08 -3.85
C VAL A 436 22.12 8.41 -2.40
N GLY A 437 23.03 7.67 -1.75
CA GLY A 437 23.38 7.95 -0.37
C GLY A 437 24.15 6.85 0.35
N GLY A 438 24.29 7.03 1.65
CA GLY A 438 25.07 6.15 2.53
C GLY A 438 25.20 6.72 3.93
N GLU A 439 26.17 6.21 4.69
CA GLU A 439 26.55 6.77 5.99
C GLU A 439 27.21 8.14 5.78
N ALA A 440 26.65 9.17 6.42
CA ALA A 440 27.16 10.53 6.34
C ALA A 440 28.56 10.64 6.93
N ASP A 441 29.32 11.65 6.47
CA ASP A 441 30.70 11.90 6.89
C ASP A 441 31.69 10.75 6.60
N THR A 442 31.34 9.90 5.64
CA THR A 442 32.20 8.86 5.08
C THR A 442 32.29 9.00 3.56
N ASP A 443 33.24 8.30 2.94
CA ASP A 443 33.31 8.18 1.48
C ASP A 443 32.30 7.15 0.93
N GLU A 444 31.45 6.54 1.78
CA GLU A 444 30.44 5.56 1.38
C GLU A 444 29.28 6.26 0.65
N SER A 445 29.16 6.01 -0.65
CA SER A 445 28.03 6.45 -1.45
C SER A 445 27.64 5.35 -2.42
N HIS A 446 26.36 4.99 -2.41
CA HIS A 446 25.78 4.01 -3.30
C HIS A 446 24.68 4.65 -4.13
N GLU A 447 24.37 4.02 -5.25
CA GLU A 447 23.24 4.38 -6.11
C GLU A 447 22.29 3.19 -6.24
N GLY A 448 21.01 3.49 -6.34
CA GLY A 448 19.97 2.50 -6.57
C GLY A 448 18.63 3.15 -6.91
N THR A 449 17.56 2.44 -6.62
CA THR A 449 16.21 2.77 -7.09
C THR A 449 15.21 2.78 -5.95
N GLY A 450 14.13 3.52 -6.11
CA GLY A 450 13.07 3.58 -5.12
C GLY A 450 11.71 3.85 -5.71
N PHE A 451 10.71 3.75 -4.86
CA PHE A 451 9.35 4.18 -5.09
C PHE A 451 9.02 5.28 -4.08
N SER A 452 8.26 6.27 -4.50
CA SER A 452 7.69 7.22 -3.56
C SER A 452 6.30 7.68 -3.94
N GLU A 453 5.53 8.02 -2.91
CA GLU A 453 4.27 8.74 -3.04
C GLU A 453 4.36 10.09 -2.36
N GLN A 454 3.62 11.04 -2.93
CA GLN A 454 3.30 12.30 -2.29
C GLN A 454 1.79 12.54 -2.43
N VAL A 455 1.14 12.72 -1.28
CA VAL A 455 -0.31 12.84 -1.21
C VAL A 455 -0.69 14.04 -0.38
N VAL A 456 -1.54 14.88 -0.96
CA VAL A 456 -2.22 15.97 -0.27
C VAL A 456 -3.69 15.78 -0.55
N LEU A 457 -4.49 15.48 0.47
CA LEU A 457 -5.92 15.28 0.32
C LEU A 457 -6.68 16.61 0.43
N PRO A 458 -7.75 16.81 -0.37
CA PRO A 458 -8.70 17.87 -0.11
C PRO A 458 -9.47 17.59 1.20
N PRO A 459 -10.04 18.63 1.83
CA PRO A 459 -10.84 18.46 3.05
C PRO A 459 -12.08 17.61 2.79
N GLU A 460 -12.65 17.72 1.59
CA GLU A 460 -13.74 16.89 1.11
C GLU A 460 -13.47 16.58 -0.36
N ILE A 461 -13.90 15.42 -0.84
CA ILE A 461 -14.10 15.26 -2.27
C ILE A 461 -15.60 15.36 -2.53
N LYS A 462 -15.97 16.27 -3.42
CA LYS A 462 -17.36 16.37 -3.86
C LYS A 462 -17.70 15.08 -4.59
N GLN A 463 -18.75 14.38 -4.15
CA GLN A 463 -19.14 13.07 -4.72
C GLN A 463 -19.24 13.09 -6.25
N TRP A 464 -19.69 14.20 -6.85
CA TRP A 464 -19.75 14.36 -8.30
C TRP A 464 -18.36 14.34 -8.98
N GLN A 465 -17.30 14.83 -8.33
CA GLN A 465 -15.94 14.78 -8.86
C GLN A 465 -15.43 13.34 -8.90
N ILE A 466 -15.73 12.56 -7.85
CA ILE A 466 -15.39 11.15 -7.81
C ILE A 466 -16.17 10.38 -8.91
N TRP A 467 -17.43 10.74 -9.17
CA TRP A 467 -18.20 10.26 -10.33
C TRP A 467 -17.55 10.60 -11.68
N VAL A 468 -16.93 11.77 -11.82
CA VAL A 468 -16.23 12.12 -13.07
C VAL A 468 -14.92 11.33 -13.21
N VAL A 469 -14.16 11.20 -12.12
CA VAL A 469 -12.86 10.50 -12.13
C VAL A 469 -13.05 8.99 -12.34
N TYR A 470 -13.99 8.38 -11.63
CA TYR A 470 -14.18 6.92 -11.63
C TYR A 470 -15.42 6.45 -12.39
N GLY A 471 -16.50 7.24 -12.37
CA GLY A 471 -17.74 6.92 -13.07
C GLY A 471 -17.69 7.11 -14.59
N ILE A 472 -16.70 7.80 -15.16
CA ILE A 472 -16.47 7.78 -16.62
C ILE A 472 -15.77 6.47 -17.05
N GLY A 473 -14.98 5.84 -16.16
CA GLY A 473 -14.47 4.48 -16.35
C GLY A 473 -15.59 3.43 -16.47
N PHE A 474 -16.74 3.72 -15.85
CA PHE A 474 -17.98 2.93 -15.89
C PHE A 474 -18.54 2.74 -17.31
N LEU A 475 -18.19 3.63 -18.23
CA LEU A 475 -18.58 3.47 -19.61
C LEU A 475 -17.81 2.35 -20.30
N GLY A 476 -16.86 1.64 -19.68
CA GLY A 476 -16.22 0.41 -20.18
C GLY A 476 -16.32 0.16 -21.70
N LYS A 477 -17.40 -0.53 -22.14
CA LYS A 477 -17.71 -0.84 -23.55
C LYS A 477 -18.34 0.31 -24.37
N TRP A 478 -19.01 1.25 -23.73
CA TRP A 478 -19.58 2.47 -24.30
C TRP A 478 -18.63 3.67 -24.35
N LYS A 479 -17.45 3.60 -23.73
CA LYS A 479 -16.51 4.74 -23.70
C LYS A 479 -16.18 5.21 -25.12
N SER A 480 -15.93 4.28 -26.03
CA SER A 480 -15.73 4.56 -27.46
C SER A 480 -16.99 5.12 -28.14
N THR A 481 -18.16 4.61 -27.77
CA THR A 481 -19.45 5.03 -28.35
C THR A 481 -19.82 6.46 -27.92
N VAL A 482 -19.63 6.80 -26.65
CA VAL A 482 -19.91 8.13 -26.10
C VAL A 482 -18.90 9.15 -26.61
N THR A 483 -17.61 8.80 -26.69
CA THR A 483 -16.62 9.71 -27.32
C THR A 483 -16.96 9.97 -28.79
N ASN A 484 -17.37 8.95 -29.55
CA ASN A 484 -17.77 9.12 -30.95
C ASN A 484 -19.07 9.96 -31.08
N PHE A 485 -20.03 9.77 -30.18
CA PHE A 485 -21.27 10.55 -30.16
C PHE A 485 -21.03 12.04 -29.86
N VAL A 486 -20.20 12.34 -28.85
CA VAL A 486 -19.85 13.73 -28.50
C VAL A 486 -19.04 14.39 -29.61
N SER A 487 -18.11 13.67 -30.25
CA SER A 487 -17.39 14.20 -31.42
C SER A 487 -18.31 14.44 -32.63
N SER A 488 -19.40 13.69 -32.78
CA SER A 488 -20.39 13.89 -33.85
C SER A 488 -21.35 15.06 -33.63
N MET A 489 -21.48 15.55 -32.39
CA MET A 489 -22.30 16.72 -32.05
C MET A 489 -21.53 18.04 -32.04
N LEU A 490 -20.19 17.98 -32.16
CA LEU A 490 -19.30 19.14 -32.16
C LEU A 490 -18.76 19.47 -33.57
N VAL A 491 -19.27 18.80 -34.60
CA VAL A 491 -19.20 19.15 -36.04
C VAL A 491 -20.60 19.56 -36.46
#